data_AF-A0A2R7Y252-F1
#
_entry.id   AF-A0A2R7Y252-F1
#
_cell.length_a   1.000
_cell.length_b   1.000
_cell.length_c   1.000
_cell.angle_alpha   90.00
_cell.angle_beta   90.00
_cell.angle_gamma   90.00
#
_symmetry.space_group_name_H-M   'P 1'
#
loop_
_entity.id
_entity.type
_entity.pdbx_description
1 polymer ?
#
loop_
_entity_poly.entity_id
_entity_poly.type
_entity_poly.pdbx_seq_one_letter_code
_entity_poly.pdbx_strand_id
1 'polypeptide(L)' 'MHAAAYIELLLEELRQKYKVKRIGVFGSFVRGEQKKKSDIDLLVEF' A
#
# COMPACT_ATOMS: atom_id res chain seq x y z
N MET A 1 2.19 16.50 -1.49
CA MET A 1 2.65 15.68 -2.63
C MET A 1 3.70 14.61 -2.24
N HIS A 2 3.62 13.97 -1.06
CA HIS A 2 4.66 13.01 -0.61
C HIS A 2 4.16 11.65 -0.08
N ALA A 3 2.84 11.43 0.04
CA ALA A 3 2.33 10.19 0.65
C ALA A 3 2.54 8.95 -0.24
N ALA A 4 2.37 9.07 -1.56
CA ALA A 4 2.51 7.95 -2.49
C ALA A 4 3.92 7.35 -2.49
N ALA A 5 4.96 8.20 -2.53
CA ALA A 5 6.35 7.74 -2.50
C ALA A 5 6.71 6.99 -1.20
N TYR A 6 6.15 7.41 -0.07
CA TYR A 6 6.36 6.70 1.20
C TYR A 6 5.68 5.33 1.22
N ILE A 7 4.49 5.23 0.63
CA ILE A 7 3.75 3.97 0.53
C ILE A 7 4.50 2.98 -0.38
N GLU A 8 5.03 3.43 -1.51
CA GLU A 8 5.84 2.57 -2.40
C GLU A 8 7.06 1.97 -1.69
N LEU A 9 7.78 2.76 -0.90
CA LEU A 9 8.92 2.29 -0.12
C LEU A 9 8.52 1.21 0.91
N LEU A 10 7.41 1.44 1.63
CA LEU A 10 6.91 0.49 2.61
C LEU A 10 6.47 -0.84 1.96
N LEU A 11 5.79 -0.76 0.81
CA LEU A 11 5.34 -1.95 0.08
C LEU A 11 6.51 -2.80 -0.43
N GLU A 12 7.60 -2.17 -0.89
CA GLU A 12 8.80 -2.90 -1.29
C GLU A 12 9.47 -3.59 -0.10
N GLU A 13 9.54 -2.95 1.08
CA GLU A 13 10.04 -3.58 2.31
C GLU A 13 9.21 -4.82 2.68
N LEU A 14 7.88 -4.69 2.65
CA LEU A 14 6.97 -5.81 2.90
C LEU A 14 7.19 -6.95 1.90
N ARG A 15 7.41 -6.62 0.61
CA ARG A 15 7.65 -7.62 -0.44
C ARG A 15 8.90 -8.45 -0.16
N GLN A 16 9.99 -7.79 0.22
CA GLN A 16 11.27 -8.44 0.46
C GLN A 16 11.27 -9.27 1.75
N LYS A 17 10.64 -8.74 2.81
CA LYS A 17 10.59 -9.36 4.15
C LYS A 17 9.70 -10.59 4.17
N TYR A 18 8.53 -10.53 3.55
CA TYR A 18 7.52 -11.60 3.61
C TYR A 18 7.50 -12.50 2.37
N LYS A 19 8.38 -12.25 1.39
CA LYS A 19 8.51 -13.04 0.15
C LYS A 19 7.20 -13.18 -0.62
N VAL A 20 6.39 -12.13 -0.59
CA VAL A 20 5.09 -12.13 -1.28
C VAL A 20 5.30 -11.98 -2.78
N LYS A 21 4.54 -12.73 -3.56
CA LYS A 21 4.56 -12.69 -5.02
C LYS A 21 4.00 -11.38 -5.58
N ARG A 22 2.91 -10.85 -5.01
CA ARG A 22 2.30 -9.57 -5.42
C ARG A 22 1.66 -8.83 -4.25
N ILE A 23 1.71 -7.50 -4.29
CA ILE A 23 0.95 -6.60 -3.40
C ILE A 23 0.20 -5.60 -4.27
N GLY A 24 -1.09 -5.41 -4.00
CA GLY A 24 -1.92 -4.36 -4.58
C GLY A 24 -2.55 -3.49 -3.50
N VAL A 25 -2.67 -2.19 -3.76
CA VAL A 25 -3.42 -1.26 -2.91
C VAL A 25 -4.87 -1.21 -3.40
N PHE A 26 -5.84 -1.28 -2.49
CA PHE A 26 -7.25 -1.13 -2.83
C PHE A 26 -7.97 -0.19 -1.85
N GLY A 27 -9.29 -0.11 -1.96
CA GLY A 27 -10.11 0.65 -1.02
C GLY A 27 -10.13 2.15 -1.28
N SER A 28 -10.27 2.94 -0.22
CA SER A 28 -10.48 4.40 -0.33
C SER A 28 -9.31 5.15 -0.96
N PHE A 29 -8.08 4.62 -0.81
CA PHE A 29 -6.85 5.23 -1.33
C PHE A 29 -6.83 5.30 -2.86
N VAL A 30 -7.23 4.22 -3.56
CA VAL A 30 -7.28 4.20 -5.03
C VAL A 30 -8.44 5.02 -5.60
N ARG A 31 -9.47 5.29 -4.79
CA ARG A 31 -10.61 6.14 -5.18
C ARG A 31 -10.40 7.62 -4.89
N GLY A 32 -9.31 8.00 -4.20
CA GLY A 32 -9.07 9.39 -3.80
C GLY A 32 -9.95 9.87 -2.65
N GLU A 33 -10.60 8.95 -1.91
CA GLU A 33 -11.54 9.25 -0.83
C GLU A 33 -10.89 9.19 0.57
N GLN A 34 -9.59 8.91 0.62
CA GLN A 34 -8.85 8.79 1.87
C GLN A 34 -8.75 10.12 2.62
N LYS A 35 -8.98 10.08 3.93
CA LYS A 35 -8.79 11.20 4.86
C LYS A 35 -7.43 11.09 5.53
N LYS A 36 -6.99 12.14 6.24
CA LYS A 36 -5.70 12.16 6.94
C LYS A 36 -5.50 11.02 7.96
N LYS A 37 -6.59 10.44 8.48
CA LYS A 37 -6.58 9.31 9.42
C LYS A 37 -7.02 7.99 8.79
N SER A 38 -7.20 7.95 7.47
CA SER A 38 -7.53 6.71 6.78
C SER A 38 -6.35 5.75 6.82
N ASP A 39 -6.67 4.48 6.90
CA ASP A 39 -5.79 3.35 6.67
C ASP A 39 -5.55 3.12 5.18
N ILE A 40 -4.71 2.12 4.88
CA ILE A 40 -4.40 1.65 3.53
C ILE A 40 -4.70 0.16 3.48
N ASP A 41 -5.62 -0.21 2.60
CA ASP A 41 -5.99 -1.61 2.40
C ASP A 41 -5.07 -2.28 1.37
N LEU A 42 -4.51 -3.44 1.73
CA LEU A 42 -3.56 -4.19 0.91
C LEU A 42 -4.08 -5.58 0.57
N LEU A 43 -4.02 -5.94 -0.71
CA LEU A 43 -4.26 -7.30 -1.20
C LEU A 43 -2.90 -7.95 -1.45
N VAL A 44 -2.68 -9.10 -0.83
CA VAL A 44 -1.39 -9.80 -0.88
C VAL A 44 -1.59 -11.19 -1.49
N GLU A 45 -0.74 -11.52 -2.46
CA GLU A 45 -0.58 -12.87 -2.99
C GLU A 45 0.82 -13.36 -2.59
N PHE A 46 0.87 -14.55 -1.96
CA PHE A 46 2.11 -15.19 -1.53
C PHE A 46 2.71 -16.04 -2.65
#